data_AF-A0A9X2B1E1-F1
#
_entry.id   AF-A0A9X2B1E1-F1
#
_cell.length_a   1.000
_cell.length_b   1.000
_cell.length_c   1.000
_cell.angle_alpha   90.00
_cell.angle_beta   90.00
_cell.angle_gamma   90.00
#
_symmetry.space_group_name_H-M   'P 1'
#
loop_
_entity.id
_entity.type
_entity.pdbx_description
1 polymer ?
#
loop_
_entity_poly.entity_id
_entity_poly.type
_entity_poly.pdbx_seq_one_letter_code
_entity_poly.pdbx_strand_id
1 'polypeptide(L)'
;MEDRADWLVMLLIGLLLLIWIVYGLRSWLFKPLPARVPEMPINDIIPDHPAVDLLEGAGYEVIGGKIKIPLYFDVDGEDFHSRLFIDFIVRNDENTLYLVKVARSRLPMDWTGSSIRDRLLPYFLLYPGCGGVLYVDVDNNDVACIHFDWDEEDSIGYDE
;
A
#
# COMPACT_ATOMS: atom_id res chain seq x y z
N MET A 1 -8.52 -33.72 -43.72
CA MET A 1 -8.15 -32.32 -43.40
C MET A 1 -8.63 -31.92 -42.01
N GLU A 2 -9.72 -32.52 -41.49
CA GLU A 2 -10.24 -32.31 -40.13
C GLU A 2 -9.26 -32.71 -39.01
N ASP A 3 -8.62 -33.89 -39.06
CA ASP A 3 -7.71 -34.35 -37.98
C ASP A 3 -6.54 -33.39 -37.69
N ARG A 4 -6.07 -32.67 -38.71
CA ARG A 4 -4.99 -31.68 -38.56
C ARG A 4 -5.48 -30.39 -37.95
N ALA A 5 -6.72 -29.99 -38.25
CA ALA A 5 -7.33 -28.81 -37.67
C ALA A 5 -7.62 -29.05 -36.17
N ASP A 6 -8.15 -30.23 -35.82
CA ASP A 6 -8.45 -30.59 -34.43
C ASP A 6 -7.19 -30.67 -33.56
N TRP A 7 -6.10 -31.25 -34.09
CA TRP A 7 -4.82 -31.29 -33.38
C TRP A 7 -4.24 -29.88 -33.15
N LEU A 8 -4.38 -28.98 -34.13
CA LEU A 8 -3.88 -27.62 -34.07
C LEU A 8 -4.70 -26.77 -33.07
N VAL A 9 -6.02 -26.96 -33.04
CA VAL A 9 -6.92 -26.34 -32.06
C VAL A 9 -6.61 -26.84 -30.65
N MET A 10 -6.38 -28.14 -30.46
CA MET A 10 -6.03 -28.71 -29.16
C MET A 10 -4.69 -28.19 -28.64
N LEU A 11 -3.70 -28.03 -29.52
CA LEU A 11 -2.40 -27.43 -29.18
C LEU A 11 -2.56 -25.97 -28.76
N LEU A 12 -3.37 -25.19 -29.49
CA LEU A 12 -3.59 -23.77 -29.23
C LEU A 12 -4.30 -23.55 -27.88
N ILE A 13 -5.31 -24.36 -27.57
CA ILE A 13 -5.99 -24.33 -26.26
C ILE A 13 -5.03 -24.71 -25.13
N GLY A 14 -4.21 -25.74 -25.33
CA GLY A 14 -3.20 -26.15 -24.36
C GLY A 14 -2.17 -25.06 -24.06
N LEU A 15 -1.71 -24.35 -25.10
CA LEU A 15 -0.78 -23.23 -24.95
C LEU A 15 -1.43 -22.06 -24.19
N LEU A 16 -2.68 -21.74 -24.50
CA LEU A 16 -3.43 -20.66 -23.85
C LEU A 16 -3.66 -20.96 -22.36
N LEU A 17 -4.02 -22.21 -22.02
CA LEU A 17 -4.13 -22.67 -20.63
C LEU A 17 -2.80 -22.59 -19.90
N LEU A 18 -1.70 -23.00 -20.55
CA LEU A 18 -0.37 -22.96 -19.94
C LEU A 18 0.07 -21.52 -19.65
N ILE A 19 -0.15 -20.60 -20.59
CA ILE A 19 0.08 -19.17 -20.38
C ILE A 19 -0.76 -18.67 -19.20
N TRP A 20 -2.05 -19.00 -19.16
CA TRP A 20 -2.95 -18.56 -18.09
C TRP A 20 -2.52 -19.09 -16.71
N ILE A 21 -2.10 -20.35 -16.61
CA ILE A 21 -1.56 -20.96 -15.39
C ILE A 21 -0.26 -20.26 -14.97
N VAL A 22 0.67 -20.00 -15.89
CA VAL A 22 1.94 -19.34 -15.57
C VAL A 22 1.69 -17.91 -15.06
N TYR A 23 0.79 -17.16 -15.70
CA TYR A 23 0.43 -15.81 -15.24
C TYR A 23 -0.28 -15.84 -13.88
N GLY A 24 -1.24 -16.74 -13.67
CA GLY A 24 -1.95 -16.89 -12.40
C GLY A 24 -1.03 -17.34 -11.28
N LEU A 25 -0.16 -18.31 -11.54
CA LEU A 25 0.79 -18.83 -10.56
C LEU A 25 1.87 -17.79 -10.23
N ARG A 26 2.34 -17.00 -11.21
CA ARG A 26 3.26 -15.89 -10.95
C ARG A 26 2.60 -14.85 -10.04
N SER A 27 1.36 -14.44 -10.32
CA SER A 27 0.63 -13.49 -9.46
C SER A 27 0.38 -14.06 -8.05
N TRP A 28 0.24 -15.37 -7.91
CA TRP A 28 0.03 -16.04 -6.61
C TRP A 28 1.33 -16.27 -5.82
N LEU A 29 2.43 -16.66 -6.48
CA LEU A 29 3.72 -16.95 -5.83
C LEU A 29 4.47 -15.70 -5.39
N PHE A 30 4.32 -14.58 -6.11
CA PHE A 30 4.99 -13.31 -5.79
C PHE A 30 4.20 -12.42 -4.82
N LYS A 31 3.11 -12.92 -4.22
CA LYS A 31 2.53 -12.30 -3.02
C LYS A 31 3.32 -12.83 -1.82
N PRO A 32 4.24 -12.05 -1.21
CA PRO A 32 4.87 -12.50 0.01
C PRO A 32 3.76 -12.81 1.02
N LEU A 33 3.69 -14.08 1.46
CA LEU A 33 2.84 -14.47 2.59
C LEU A 33 3.15 -13.50 3.72
N PRO A 34 2.20 -12.65 4.14
CA PRO A 34 2.52 -11.63 5.11
C PRO A 34 2.85 -12.34 6.42
N ALA A 35 4.09 -12.18 6.89
CA ALA A 35 4.48 -12.53 8.24
C ALA A 35 3.55 -11.76 9.18
N ARG A 36 2.47 -12.41 9.68
CA ARG A 36 1.41 -11.85 10.53
C ARG A 36 1.35 -10.32 10.48
N VAL A 37 0.99 -9.77 9.32
CA VAL A 37 0.73 -8.34 9.23
C VAL A 37 -0.43 -8.07 10.19
N PRO A 38 -0.31 -7.12 11.12
CA PRO A 38 -1.43 -6.74 11.96
C PRO A 38 -2.61 -6.45 11.04
N GLU A 39 -3.76 -7.10 11.27
CA GLU A 39 -4.98 -6.74 10.54
C GLU A 39 -5.14 -5.23 10.65
N MET A 40 -5.19 -4.55 9.50
CA MET A 40 -5.41 -3.12 9.49
C MET A 40 -6.73 -2.88 10.21
N PRO A 41 -6.75 -2.16 11.35
CA PRO A 41 -8.00 -1.74 11.92
C PRO A 41 -8.72 -0.93 10.83
N ILE A 42 -10.00 -1.19 10.60
CA ILE A 42 -10.82 -0.40 9.69
C ILE A 42 -11.87 0.29 10.56
N ASN A 43 -11.97 1.61 10.41
CA ASN A 43 -13.04 2.38 11.01
C ASN A 43 -14.14 2.56 9.95
N ASP A 44 -15.26 1.86 10.11
CA ASP A 44 -16.37 1.89 9.15
C ASP A 44 -17.03 3.28 9.02
N ILE A 45 -16.75 4.20 9.95
CA ILE A 45 -17.25 5.57 9.90
C ILE A 45 -16.32 6.43 9.04
N ILE A 46 -16.76 6.68 7.81
CA ILE A 46 -16.08 7.56 6.86
C ILE A 46 -16.68 8.97 7.00
N PRO A 47 -15.91 9.97 7.48
CA PRO A 47 -16.39 11.34 7.54
C PRO A 47 -16.52 11.95 6.14
N ASP A 48 -17.51 12.81 5.95
CA ASP A 48 -17.62 13.65 4.76
C ASP A 48 -16.42 14.62 4.70
N HIS A 49 -15.58 14.46 3.69
CA HIS A 49 -14.32 15.19 3.56
C HIS A 49 -13.90 15.28 2.08
N PRO A 50 -13.42 16.43 1.58
CA PRO A 50 -13.07 16.61 0.16
C PRO A 50 -12.02 15.62 -0.38
N ALA A 51 -11.15 15.12 0.50
CA ALA A 51 -10.19 14.07 0.14
C ALA A 51 -10.87 12.77 -0.33
N VAL A 52 -12.10 12.46 0.12
CA VAL A 52 -12.85 11.29 -0.33
C VAL A 52 -13.16 11.41 -1.82
N ASP A 53 -13.72 12.55 -2.24
CA ASP A 53 -14.02 12.80 -3.66
C ASP A 53 -12.76 12.73 -4.54
N LEU A 54 -11.62 13.22 -4.04
CA LEU A 54 -10.34 13.13 -4.76
C LEU A 54 -9.84 11.69 -4.89
N LEU A 55 -9.97 10.89 -3.84
CA LEU A 55 -9.57 9.49 -3.85
C LEU A 55 -10.45 8.67 -4.81
N GLU A 56 -11.77 8.88 -4.76
CA GLU A 56 -12.72 8.24 -5.68
C GLU A 56 -12.47 8.65 -7.13
N GLY A 57 -12.25 9.94 -7.38
CA GLY A 57 -11.87 10.45 -8.71
C GLY A 57 -10.54 9.90 -9.23
N ALA A 58 -9.63 9.50 -8.33
CA ALA A 58 -8.37 8.84 -8.67
C ALA A 58 -8.48 7.31 -8.82
N GLY A 59 -9.69 6.73 -8.69
CA GLY A 59 -9.94 5.30 -8.87
C GLY A 59 -9.75 4.45 -7.61
N TYR A 60 -9.82 5.07 -6.43
CA TYR A 60 -9.76 4.36 -5.16
C TYR A 60 -11.13 4.35 -4.47
N GLU A 61 -11.51 3.22 -3.90
CA GLU A 61 -12.68 3.09 -3.04
C GLU A 61 -12.27 3.35 -1.58
N VAL A 62 -12.94 4.30 -0.92
CA VAL A 62 -12.70 4.57 0.51
C VAL A 62 -13.45 3.55 1.36
N ILE A 63 -12.70 2.70 2.07
CA ILE A 63 -13.27 1.61 2.88
C ILE A 63 -13.20 1.88 4.38
N GLY A 64 -12.41 2.87 4.82
CA GLY A 64 -12.25 3.18 6.22
C GLY A 64 -11.91 4.64 6.47
N GLY A 65 -12.51 5.21 7.51
CA GLY A 65 -12.22 6.56 7.98
C GLY A 65 -10.99 6.63 8.88
N LYS A 66 -10.90 7.73 9.62
CA LYS A 66 -9.72 8.08 10.42
C LYS A 66 -9.47 7.11 11.57
N ILE A 67 -8.21 6.75 11.75
CA ILE A 67 -7.74 5.82 12.77
C ILE A 67 -6.60 6.44 13.57
N LYS A 68 -6.65 6.25 14.88
CA LYS A 68 -5.57 6.61 15.82
C LYS A 68 -4.84 5.35 16.25
N ILE A 69 -3.53 5.31 16.02
CA ILE A 69 -2.66 4.24 16.51
C ILE A 69 -1.94 4.77 17.75
N PRO A 70 -2.30 4.32 18.97
CA PRO A 70 -1.59 4.71 20.17
C PRO A 70 -0.21 4.05 20.21
N LEU A 71 0.81 4.83 20.55
CA LEU A 71 2.16 4.32 20.80
C LEU A 71 2.51 4.56 22.27
N TYR A 72 3.16 3.58 22.87
CA TYR A 72 3.62 3.62 24.24
C TYR A 72 5.09 3.23 24.27
N PHE A 73 5.87 3.96 25.04
CA PHE A 73 7.30 3.75 25.20
C PHE A 73 7.62 3.82 26.69
N ASP A 74 8.46 2.92 27.15
CA ASP A 74 9.07 2.95 28.48
C ASP A 74 10.55 3.26 28.29
N VAL A 75 11.05 4.28 28.98
CA VAL A 75 12.47 4.67 28.96
C VAL A 75 12.94 4.80 30.39
N ASP A 76 13.78 3.86 30.83
CA ASP A 76 14.34 3.82 32.18
C ASP A 76 13.29 3.91 33.31
N GLY A 77 12.10 3.33 33.09
CA GLY A 77 10.98 3.35 34.03
C GLY A 77 10.09 4.59 33.96
N GLU A 78 10.32 5.49 32.99
CA GLU A 78 9.43 6.59 32.65
C GLU A 78 8.56 6.25 31.43
N ASP A 79 7.26 6.46 31.57
CA ASP A 79 6.26 6.19 30.55
C ASP A 79 6.06 7.39 29.60
N PHE A 80 6.20 7.14 28.31
CA PHE A 80 5.93 8.09 27.23
C PHE A 80 4.82 7.59 26.30
N HIS A 81 3.97 8.51 25.88
CA HIS A 81 2.88 8.22 24.95
C HIS A 81 3.01 9.05 23.69
N SER A 82 2.83 8.41 22.55
CA SER A 82 2.67 9.08 21.26
C SER A 82 1.48 8.48 20.50
N ARG A 83 1.27 8.96 19.29
CA ARG A 83 0.22 8.47 18.42
C ARG A 83 0.54 8.74 16.96
N LEU A 84 0.19 7.79 16.12
CA LEU A 84 0.10 7.97 14.68
C LEU A 84 -1.36 8.06 14.26
N PHE A 85 -1.59 8.63 13.08
CA PHE A 85 -2.93 8.74 12.52
C PHE A 85 -2.91 8.30 11.07
N ILE A 86 -3.86 7.46 10.69
CA ILE A 86 -4.19 7.17 9.30
C ILE A 86 -5.50 7.91 9.04
N ASP A 87 -5.55 8.74 8.00
CA ASP A 87 -6.72 9.59 7.78
C ASP A 87 -7.85 8.80 7.08
N PHE A 88 -7.49 7.92 6.15
CA PHE A 88 -8.39 6.97 5.52
C PHE A 88 -7.65 5.67 5.16
N ILE A 89 -8.42 4.61 4.93
CA ILE A 89 -7.95 3.39 4.26
C ILE A 89 -8.74 3.27 2.97
N VAL A 90 -8.04 3.03 1.88
CA VAL A 90 -8.66 2.87 0.56
C VAL A 90 -8.22 1.58 -0.09
N ARG A 91 -8.96 1.20 -1.12
CA ARG A 91 -8.73 0.01 -1.92
C ARG A 91 -8.77 0.36 -3.40
N ASN A 92 -7.86 -0.20 -4.19
CA ASN A 92 -7.95 -0.08 -5.66
C ASN A 92 -8.81 -1.22 -6.26
N ASP A 93 -9.03 -1.17 -7.58
CA ASP A 93 -9.80 -2.19 -8.31
C ASP A 93 -9.24 -3.63 -8.16
N GLU A 94 -7.94 -3.77 -7.91
CA GLU A 94 -7.27 -5.05 -7.69
C GLU A 94 -7.38 -5.57 -6.24
N ASN A 95 -8.20 -4.91 -5.41
CA ASN A 95 -8.40 -5.23 -4.00
C ASN A 95 -7.13 -5.06 -3.14
N THR A 96 -6.20 -4.20 -3.57
CA THR A 96 -5.00 -3.83 -2.82
C THR A 96 -5.30 -2.64 -1.91
N LEU A 97 -4.89 -2.75 -0.64
CA LEU A 97 -5.15 -1.75 0.39
C LEU A 97 -4.04 -0.70 0.44
N TYR A 98 -4.43 0.57 0.52
CA TYR A 98 -3.53 1.71 0.67
C TYR A 98 -3.91 2.52 1.91
N LEU A 99 -2.90 3.10 2.55
CA LEU A 99 -3.08 4.01 3.67
C LEU A 99 -3.11 5.44 3.16
N VAL A 100 -3.98 6.29 3.71
CA VAL A 100 -4.07 7.69 3.29
C VAL A 100 -3.58 8.63 4.38
N LYS A 101 -2.76 9.59 3.94
CA LYS A 101 -2.33 10.76 4.71
C LYS A 101 -2.77 12.03 3.98
N VAL A 102 -3.67 12.78 4.61
CA VAL A 102 -4.09 14.07 4.06
C VAL A 102 -3.06 15.15 4.43
N ALA A 103 -2.69 15.97 3.46
CA ALA A 103 -1.81 17.11 3.64
C ALA A 103 -2.37 18.07 4.68
N ARG A 104 -1.49 18.66 5.48
CA ARG A 104 -1.87 19.71 6.44
C ARG A 104 -1.32 21.03 5.94
N SER A 105 -2.16 22.03 5.75
CA SER A 105 -1.77 23.34 5.16
C SER A 105 -0.64 24.05 5.93
N ARG A 106 -0.43 23.73 7.23
CA ARG A 106 0.66 24.29 8.05
C ARG A 106 1.97 23.49 7.99
N LEU A 107 1.96 22.29 7.41
CA LEU A 107 3.12 21.42 7.31
C LEU A 107 2.99 20.52 6.06
N PRO A 108 3.11 21.10 4.85
CA PRO A 108 3.14 20.32 3.63
C PRO A 108 4.34 19.36 3.61
N MET A 109 4.27 18.32 2.78
CA MET A 109 5.37 17.39 2.58
C MET A 109 6.51 18.10 1.85
N ASP A 110 7.74 17.90 2.34
CA ASP A 110 8.92 18.16 1.54
C ASP A 110 9.32 16.86 0.82
N TRP A 111 9.50 16.93 -0.49
CA TRP A 111 9.76 15.77 -1.35
C TRP A 111 11.23 15.37 -1.35
N THR A 112 11.77 15.14 -0.16
CA THR A 112 13.13 14.63 0.07
C THR A 112 13.07 13.23 0.69
N GLY A 113 14.05 12.37 0.40
CA GLY A 113 14.10 11.01 0.93
C GLY A 113 14.05 10.97 2.46
N SER A 114 14.77 11.86 3.13
CA SER A 114 14.76 11.98 4.60
C SER A 114 13.38 12.39 5.14
N SER A 115 12.69 13.33 4.48
CA SER A 115 11.35 13.76 4.89
C SER A 115 10.32 12.64 4.73
N ILE A 116 10.37 11.91 3.60
CA ILE A 116 9.52 10.74 3.36
C ILE A 116 9.81 9.66 4.40
N ARG A 117 11.09 9.37 4.68
CA ARG A 117 11.51 8.42 5.71
C ARG A 117 10.93 8.82 7.07
N ASP A 118 11.22 10.02 7.54
CA ASP A 118 10.87 10.43 8.90
C ASP A 118 9.35 10.56 9.11
N ARG A 119 8.59 10.87 8.04
CA ARG A 119 7.13 11.07 8.14
C ARG A 119 6.31 9.86 7.75
N LEU A 120 6.75 9.06 6.76
CA LEU A 120 5.95 7.99 6.17
C LEU A 120 6.49 6.59 6.46
N LEU A 121 7.80 6.41 6.76
CA LEU A 121 8.37 5.10 7.10
C LEU A 121 7.62 4.37 8.21
N PRO A 122 7.16 5.02 9.30
CA PRO A 122 6.43 4.31 10.35
C PRO A 122 5.18 3.57 9.84
N TYR A 123 4.50 4.08 8.81
CA TYR A 123 3.31 3.42 8.25
C TYR A 123 3.68 2.18 7.44
N PHE A 124 4.75 2.25 6.64
CA PHE A 124 5.28 1.10 5.90
C PHE A 124 5.75 -0.02 6.83
N LEU A 125 6.38 0.33 7.96
CA LEU A 125 6.83 -0.65 8.95
C LEU A 125 5.69 -1.28 9.74
N LEU A 126 4.61 -0.54 10.02
CA LEU A 126 3.43 -1.07 10.69
C LEU A 126 2.59 -1.97 9.76
N TYR A 127 2.56 -1.65 8.47
CA TYR A 127 1.75 -2.36 7.47
C TYR A 127 2.56 -2.67 6.20
N PRO A 128 3.53 -3.59 6.27
CA PRO A 128 4.44 -3.88 5.16
C PRO A 128 3.75 -4.55 3.95
N GLY A 129 2.50 -5.00 4.11
CA GLY A 129 1.68 -5.56 3.02
C GLY A 129 0.74 -4.57 2.34
N CYS A 130 0.80 -3.27 2.69
CA CYS A 130 0.01 -2.26 1.99
C CYS A 130 0.58 -2.00 0.59
N GLY A 131 -0.27 -1.62 -0.35
CA GLY A 131 0.16 -1.18 -1.68
C GLY A 131 0.92 0.13 -1.66
N GLY A 132 0.88 0.87 -0.56
CA GLY A 132 1.60 2.13 -0.40
C GLY A 132 0.88 3.10 0.53
N VAL A 133 1.45 4.30 0.65
CA VAL A 133 0.81 5.44 1.32
C VAL A 133 0.44 6.48 0.26
N LEU A 134 -0.85 6.82 0.18
CA LEU A 134 -1.35 7.93 -0.61
C LEU A 134 -1.23 9.22 0.20
N TYR A 135 -0.49 10.19 -0.33
CA TYR A 135 -0.46 11.54 0.18
C TYR A 135 -1.43 12.40 -0.62
N VAL A 136 -2.51 12.85 0.03
CA VAL A 136 -3.59 13.61 -0.61
C VAL A 136 -3.48 15.08 -0.26
N ASP A 137 -3.21 15.91 -1.25
CA ASP A 137 -3.21 17.36 -1.12
C ASP A 137 -4.51 17.93 -1.69
N VAL A 138 -5.45 18.22 -0.79
CA VAL A 138 -6.75 18.79 -1.16
C VAL A 138 -6.61 20.22 -1.69
N ASP A 139 -5.65 20.99 -1.16
CA ASP A 139 -5.45 22.38 -1.55
C ASP A 139 -4.92 22.47 -3.00
N ASN A 140 -4.08 21.50 -3.40
CA ASN A 140 -3.50 21.41 -4.74
C ASN A 140 -4.22 20.41 -5.67
N ASN A 141 -5.27 19.74 -5.22
CA ASN A 141 -6.01 18.72 -5.96
C ASN A 141 -5.10 17.60 -6.50
N ASP A 142 -4.21 17.10 -5.64
CA ASP A 142 -3.18 16.13 -6.01
C ASP A 142 -3.20 14.89 -5.11
N VAL A 143 -2.90 13.73 -5.69
CA VAL A 143 -2.80 12.44 -5.00
C VAL A 143 -1.50 11.77 -5.44
N ALA A 144 -0.52 11.76 -4.53
CA ALA A 144 0.75 11.11 -4.76
C ALA A 144 0.77 9.73 -4.09
N CYS A 145 1.14 8.68 -4.84
CA CYS A 145 1.30 7.33 -4.30
C CYS A 145 2.76 7.05 -3.99
N ILE A 146 3.08 6.87 -2.70
CA ILE A 146 4.42 6.54 -2.23
C ILE A 146 4.49 5.04 -1.96
N HIS A 147 5.44 4.38 -2.62
CA HIS A 147 5.79 2.99 -2.38
C HIS A 147 7.12 2.94 -1.63
N PHE A 148 7.30 1.90 -0.83
CA PHE A 148 8.55 1.62 -0.13
C PHE A 148 9.12 0.31 -0.66
N ASP A 149 10.37 0.34 -1.06
CA ASP A 149 11.16 -0.83 -1.44
C ASP A 149 12.58 -0.67 -0.90
N TRP A 150 13.30 -1.78 -0.79
CA TRP A 150 14.70 -1.78 -0.37
C TRP A 150 15.59 -1.56 -1.59
N ASP A 151 16.59 -0.70 -1.44
CA ASP A 151 17.65 -0.59 -2.43
C ASP A 151 18.63 -1.75 -2.23
N GLU A 152 18.84 -2.56 -3.26
CA GLU A 152 19.75 -3.71 -3.23
C GLU A 152 21.23 -3.28 -3.33
N GLU A 153 21.53 -2.03 -3.69
CA GLU A 153 22.86 -1.63 -4.15
C GLU A 153 23.88 -1.35 -3.02
N ASP A 154 23.45 -1.16 -1.77
CA ASP A 154 24.32 -0.64 -0.69
C ASP A 154 24.37 -1.48 0.62
N SER A 155 23.90 -2.74 0.63
CA SER A 155 23.99 -3.60 1.82
C SER A 155 25.40 -4.20 2.02
N ILE A 156 26.45 -3.38 1.98
CA ILE A 156 27.78 -3.78 2.44
C ILE A 156 27.80 -3.43 3.93
N GLY A 157 27.73 -4.47 4.77
CA GLY A 157 27.89 -4.29 6.21
C GLY A 157 29.18 -3.51 6.51
N TYR A 158 29.08 -2.48 7.35
CA TYR A 158 30.27 -1.90 7.95
C TYR A 158 30.76 -2.92 9.00
N ASP A 159 31.70 -3.76 8.61
CA ASP A 159 32.52 -4.52 9.55
C ASP A 159 33.42 -3.51 10.28
N GLU A 160 33.03 -3.10 11.50
CA GLU A 160 33.96 -2.49 12.48
C GLU A 160 34.84 -3.56 13.14
#